data_AF-A0A6B3HES1-F1
#
_entry.id   AF-A0A6B3HES1-F1
#
_cell.length_a   1.000
_cell.length_b   1.000
_cell.length_c   1.000
_cell.angle_alpha   90.00
_cell.angle_beta   90.00
_cell.angle_gamma   90.00
#
_symmetry.space_group_name_H-M   'P 1'
#
loop_
_entity.id
_entity.type
_entity.pdbx_description
1 polymer ?
#
loop_
_entity_poly.entity_id
_entity_poly.type
_entity_poly.pdbx_seq_one_letter_code
_entity_poly.pdbx_strand_id
1 'polypeptide(L)'
;NFAQLAERLPGLPLGVQTLIQAMLITVFAIKAAVFPLAAWLPDSYPTAPAPVTAVFAGLLTKVGVYCMMRTETLLFPGNRIGDLLMAVALASMIIGILGAVAQTDLK
;
A
#
# COMPACT_ATOMS: atom_id res chain seq x y z
N ASN A 1 -8.40 17.51 11.70
CA ASN A 1 -7.33 16.51 11.94
C ASN A 1 -7.92 15.10 11.71
N PHE A 2 -7.14 14.01 11.82
CA PHE A 2 -7.66 12.65 11.56
C PHE A 2 -8.81 12.22 12.47
N ALA A 3 -8.80 12.63 13.75
CA ALA A 3 -9.90 12.34 14.68
C ALA A 3 -11.21 12.99 14.23
N GLN A 4 -11.14 14.28 13.87
CA GLN A 4 -12.31 15.02 13.37
C GLN A 4 -12.80 14.50 12.01
N LEU A 5 -11.91 13.98 11.17
CA LEU A 5 -12.30 13.36 9.90
C LEU A 5 -13.10 12.08 10.13
N ALA A 6 -12.68 11.23 11.07
CA ALA A 6 -13.38 10.00 11.41
C ALA A 6 -14.83 10.24 11.86
N GLU A 7 -15.10 11.35 12.55
CA GLU A 7 -16.44 11.73 12.98
C GLU A 7 -17.32 12.29 11.84
N ARG A 8 -16.71 12.93 10.82
CA ARG A 8 -17.43 13.66 9.77
C ARG A 8 -17.65 12.85 8.48
N LEU A 9 -16.73 11.94 8.17
CA LEU A 9 -16.80 11.08 6.98
C LEU A 9 -18.10 10.28 6.88
N PRO A 10 -18.64 9.67 7.96
CA PRO A 10 -19.89 8.93 7.91
C PRO A 10 -21.11 9.78 7.49
N GLY A 11 -21.05 11.10 7.68
CA GLY A 11 -22.12 12.03 7.28
C GLY A 11 -22.14 12.37 5.79
N LEU A 12 -21.16 11.93 5.01
CA LEU A 12 -21.10 12.17 3.57
C LEU A 12 -21.92 11.13 2.78
N PRO A 13 -22.36 11.45 1.55
CA PRO A 13 -22.95 10.44 0.68
C PRO A 13 -22.01 9.26 0.45
N LEU A 14 -22.55 8.03 0.41
CA LEU A 14 -21.77 6.80 0.30
C LEU A 14 -20.79 6.83 -0.89
N GLY A 15 -21.22 7.34 -2.05
CA GLY A 15 -20.35 7.45 -3.23
C GLY A 15 -19.13 8.34 -3.01
N VAL A 16 -19.25 9.41 -2.22
CA VAL A 16 -18.12 10.29 -1.87
C VAL A 16 -17.17 9.58 -0.93
N GLN A 17 -17.69 8.86 0.07
CA GLN A 17 -16.86 8.06 0.99
C GLN A 17 -16.05 7.01 0.23
N THR A 18 -16.72 6.26 -0.66
CA THR A 18 -16.06 5.23 -1.49
C THR A 18 -15.01 5.83 -2.41
N LEU A 19 -15.28 6.99 -3.02
CA LEU A 19 -14.30 7.67 -3.88
C LEU A 19 -13.05 8.07 -3.09
N ILE A 20 -13.22 8.71 -1.93
CA ILE A 20 -12.10 9.13 -1.08
C ILE A 20 -11.30 7.91 -0.63
N GLN A 21 -11.98 6.84 -0.22
CA GLN A 21 -11.33 5.61 0.20
C GLN A 21 -10.53 4.98 -0.94
N ALA A 22 -11.11 4.84 -2.13
CA ALA A 22 -10.44 4.28 -3.30
C ALA A 22 -9.19 5.10 -3.67
N MET A 23 -9.26 6.43 -3.62
CA MET A 23 -8.11 7.31 -3.86
C MET A 23 -7.00 7.09 -2.82
N LEU A 24 -7.35 7.07 -1.53
CA LEU A 24 -6.37 6.86 -0.45
C LEU A 24 -5.70 5.49 -0.55
N ILE A 25 -6.49 4.43 -0.75
CA ILE A 25 -5.98 3.07 -0.94
C ILE A 25 -5.05 3.02 -2.14
N THR A 26 -5.44 3.61 -3.27
CA THR A 26 -4.61 3.60 -4.49
C THR A 26 -3.25 4.27 -4.23
N VAL A 27 -3.24 5.46 -3.62
CA VAL A 27 -2.01 6.19 -3.32
C VAL A 27 -1.11 5.39 -2.37
N PHE A 28 -1.67 4.80 -1.31
CA PHE A 28 -0.87 3.99 -0.38
C PHE A 28 -0.45 2.65 -0.97
N ALA A 29 -1.23 2.05 -1.87
CA ALA A 29 -0.87 0.83 -2.59
C ALA A 29 0.32 1.05 -3.52
N ILE A 30 0.36 2.20 -4.23
CA ILE A 30 1.53 2.63 -5.00
C ILE A 30 2.74 2.75 -4.06
N LYS A 31 2.59 3.47 -2.94
CA LYS A 31 3.70 3.71 -2.00
C LYS A 31 4.22 2.43 -1.34
N ALA A 32 3.33 1.48 -1.07
CA ALA A 32 3.64 0.18 -0.49
C ALA A 32 4.13 -0.86 -1.52
N ALA A 33 4.16 -0.51 -2.81
CA ALA A 33 4.51 -1.41 -3.91
C ALA A 33 3.68 -2.72 -3.89
N VAL A 34 2.37 -2.57 -3.71
CA VAL A 34 1.41 -3.68 -3.73
C VAL A 34 1.11 -4.06 -5.18
N PHE A 35 0.94 -5.34 -5.50
CA PHE A 35 0.54 -5.78 -6.84
C PHE A 35 -0.83 -5.16 -7.23
N PRO A 36 -1.02 -4.64 -8.45
CA PRO A 36 -0.09 -4.59 -9.60
C PRO A 36 0.78 -3.31 -9.69
N LEU A 37 0.81 -2.50 -8.64
CA LEU A 37 1.42 -1.16 -8.59
C LEU A 37 2.89 -1.17 -8.11
N ALA A 38 3.55 -2.34 -8.11
CA ALA A 38 4.90 -2.55 -7.61
C ALA A 38 6.02 -2.25 -8.63
N ALA A 39 5.67 -1.94 -9.89
CA ALA A 39 6.61 -1.90 -11.01
C ALA A 39 7.75 -0.88 -10.86
N TRP A 40 7.56 0.20 -10.08
CA TRP A 40 8.59 1.21 -9.85
C TRP A 40 9.68 0.77 -8.86
N LEU A 41 9.40 -0.24 -8.03
CA LEU A 41 10.27 -0.66 -6.94
C LEU A 41 11.59 -1.31 -7.42
N PRO A 42 11.59 -2.25 -8.38
CA PRO A 42 12.81 -2.89 -8.86
C PRO A 42 13.78 -1.91 -9.54
N ASP A 43 13.28 -0.93 -10.28
CA ASP A 43 14.10 0.04 -11.00
C ASP A 43 14.76 1.07 -10.05
N SER A 44 14.19 1.27 -8.85
CA SER A 44 14.61 2.32 -7.93
C SER A 44 15.81 1.94 -7.05
N TYR A 45 15.99 0.66 -6.71
CA TYR A 45 17.03 0.21 -5.78
C TYR A 45 18.45 0.03 -6.36
N PRO A 46 18.65 -0.34 -7.63
CA PRO A 46 19.98 -0.52 -8.22
C PRO A 46 20.81 0.78 -8.33
N THR A 47 20.18 1.94 -8.20
CA THR A 47 20.81 3.26 -8.42
C THR A 47 21.38 3.90 -7.15
N ALA A 48 21.05 3.39 -5.96
CA ALA A 48 21.44 3.98 -4.68
C ALA A 48 22.62 3.24 -4.01
N PRO A 49 23.47 3.92 -3.21
CA PRO A 49 24.50 3.28 -2.39
C PRO A 49 23.89 2.27 -1.41
N ALA A 50 24.59 1.16 -1.14
CA ALA A 50 24.07 0.05 -0.33
C ALA A 50 23.44 0.44 1.03
N PRO A 51 24.01 1.37 1.83
CA PRO A 51 23.37 1.81 3.08
C PRO A 51 22.02 2.51 2.86
N VAL A 52 21.90 3.27 1.76
CA VAL A 52 20.69 4.02 1.40
C VAL A 52 19.60 3.07 0.91
N THR A 53 19.98 2.09 0.07
CA THR A 53 19.07 1.03 -0.39
C THR A 53 18.50 0.22 0.78
N ALA A 54 19.33 -0.13 1.78
CA ALA A 54 18.86 -0.85 2.97
C ALA A 54 17.79 -0.07 3.76
N VAL A 55 18.00 1.24 3.95
CA VAL A 55 17.03 2.11 4.65
C VAL A 55 15.73 2.23 3.84
N PHE A 56 15.83 2.43 2.53
CA PHE A 56 14.63 2.54 1.69
C PHE A 56 13.88 1.21 1.55
N ALA A 57 14.57 0.07 1.49
CA ALA A 57 13.96 -1.25 1.51
C ALA A 57 13.23 -1.52 2.84
N GLY A 58 13.83 -1.12 3.95
CA GLY A 58 13.27 -1.36 5.29
C GLY A 58 12.11 -0.43 5.68
N LEU A 59 12.12 0.84 5.25
CA LEU A 59 11.20 1.85 5.79
C LEU A 59 10.15 2.35 4.78
N LEU A 60 10.53 2.53 3.51
CA LEU A 60 9.72 3.33 2.57
C LEU A 60 8.37 2.67 2.28
N THR A 61 8.37 1.36 2.06
CA THR A 61 7.16 0.57 1.80
C THR A 61 6.34 0.35 3.07
N LYS A 62 6.99 0.25 4.24
CA LYS A 62 6.34 0.02 5.54
C LYS A 62 5.49 1.20 5.98
N VAL A 63 5.91 2.43 5.69
CA VAL A 63 5.07 3.61 5.92
C VAL A 63 3.81 3.58 5.06
N GLY A 64 3.89 3.14 3.80
CA GLY A 64 2.73 2.96 2.93
C GLY A 64 1.71 1.98 3.50
N VAL A 65 2.18 0.81 3.95
CA VAL A 65 1.34 -0.21 4.60
C VAL A 65 0.71 0.32 5.88
N TYR A 66 1.49 1.01 6.73
CA TYR A 66 0.97 1.62 7.95
C TYR A 66 -0.14 2.64 7.66
N CYS A 67 0.06 3.54 6.70
CA CYS A 67 -0.94 4.54 6.33
C CYS A 67 -2.22 3.89 5.79
N MET A 68 -2.09 2.82 5.00
CA MET A 68 -3.24 2.03 4.52
C MET A 68 -4.00 1.41 5.70
N MET A 69 -3.32 0.71 6.61
CA MET A 69 -3.96 0.13 7.80
C MET A 69 -4.62 1.20 8.68
N ARG A 70 -3.94 2.33 8.89
CA ARG A 70 -4.45 3.41 9.75
C ARG A 70 -5.68 4.08 9.15
N THR A 71 -5.70 4.30 7.84
CA THR A 71 -6.84 4.94 7.18
C THR A 71 -8.05 4.01 7.08
N GLU A 72 -7.86 2.74 6.76
CA GLU A 72 -8.94 1.76 6.75
C GLU A 72 -9.56 1.55 8.14
N THR A 73 -8.73 1.39 9.17
CA THR A 73 -9.23 1.13 10.52
C THR A 73 -9.84 2.36 11.21
N LEU A 74 -9.32 3.56 10.94
CA LEU A 74 -9.79 4.80 11.59
C LEU A 74 -10.89 5.52 10.81
N LEU A 75 -10.76 5.62 9.48
CA LEU A 75 -11.66 6.44 8.66
C LEU A 75 -12.78 5.64 8.00
N PHE A 76 -12.57 4.34 7.77
CA PHE A 76 -13.52 3.48 7.03
C PHE A 76 -13.81 2.14 7.74
N PRO A 77 -14.15 2.14 9.05
CA PRO A 77 -14.36 0.90 9.79
C PRO A 77 -15.51 0.07 9.20
N GLY A 78 -15.28 -1.24 9.01
CA GLY A 78 -16.32 -2.20 8.60
C GLY A 78 -16.69 -2.20 7.11
N ASN A 79 -15.91 -1.55 6.23
CA ASN A 79 -16.16 -1.60 4.80
C ASN A 79 -15.66 -2.93 4.16
N ARG A 80 -16.32 -3.35 3.06
CA ARG A 80 -16.04 -4.56 2.27
C ARG A 80 -14.69 -4.56 1.56
N ILE A 81 -13.95 -3.45 1.59
CA ILE A 81 -12.64 -3.35 0.91
C ILE A 81 -11.56 -4.16 1.64
N GLY A 82 -11.77 -4.56 2.90
CA GLY A 82 -10.86 -5.46 3.61
C GLY A 82 -10.62 -6.79 2.90
N ASP A 83 -11.68 -7.40 2.35
CA ASP A 83 -11.56 -8.68 1.60
C ASP A 83 -10.78 -8.51 0.30
N LEU A 84 -10.99 -7.39 -0.39
CA LEU A 84 -10.23 -7.04 -1.58
C LEU A 84 -8.75 -6.83 -1.25
N LEU A 85 -8.44 -6.11 -0.17
CA LEU A 85 -7.07 -5.91 0.30
C LEU A 85 -6.40 -7.22 0.69
N MET A 86 -7.15 -8.17 1.27
CA MET A 86 -6.65 -9.52 1.58
C MET A 86 -6.27 -10.26 0.29
N ALA A 87 -7.15 -10.28 -0.70
CA ALA A 87 -6.88 -10.93 -1.99
C ALA A 87 -5.66 -10.29 -2.69
N VAL A 88 -5.56 -8.96 -2.67
CA VAL A 88 -4.44 -8.21 -3.22
C VAL A 88 -3.13 -8.47 -2.46
N ALA A 89 -3.18 -8.61 -1.14
CA ALA A 89 -2.02 -8.97 -0.33
C ALA A 89 -1.50 -10.37 -0.66
N LEU A 90 -2.41 -11.35 -0.83
CA LEU A 90 -2.05 -12.70 -1.27
C LEU A 90 -1.43 -12.69 -2.67
N ALA A 91 -2.02 -11.96 -3.61
CA ALA A 91 -1.48 -11.82 -4.96
C ALA A 91 -0.08 -11.18 -4.94
N SER A 92 0.12 -10.13 -4.12
CA SER A 92 1.41 -9.46 -3.96
C SER A 92 2.49 -10.40 -3.43
N MET A 93 2.13 -11.26 -2.48
CA MET A 93 3.04 -12.27 -1.93
C MET A 93 3.42 -13.31 -2.98
N ILE A 94 2.45 -13.87 -3.70
CA ILE A 94 2.69 -14.88 -4.75
C ILE A 94 3.59 -14.31 -5.84
N ILE A 95 3.25 -13.11 -6.34
CA ILE A 95 3.98 -12.48 -7.44
C ILE A 95 5.37 -12.02 -6.99
N GLY A 96 5.51 -11.55 -5.75
CA GLY A 96 6.81 -11.24 -5.16
C GLY A 96 7.72 -12.47 -5.09
N ILE A 97 7.20 -13.62 -4.66
CA ILE A 97 7.96 -14.88 -4.61
C ILE A 97 8.34 -15.35 -6.01
N LEU A 98 7.40 -15.36 -6.95
CA LEU A 98 7.67 -15.77 -8.34
C LEU A 98 8.68 -14.85 -9.03
N GLY A 99 8.58 -13.54 -8.80
CA GLY A 99 9.53 -12.55 -9.30
C GLY A 99 10.94 -12.75 -8.74
N ALA A 100 11.06 -13.07 -7.45
CA ALA A 100 12.34 -13.38 -6.82
C ALA A 100 12.98 -14.67 -7.37
N VAL A 101 12.18 -15.70 -7.68
CA VAL A 101 12.69 -16.95 -8.29
C VAL A 101 13.15 -16.73 -9.73
N ALA A 102 12.54 -15.79 -10.46
CA ALA A 102 12.90 -15.48 -11.84
C ALA A 102 14.13 -14.57 -11.98
N GLN A 103 14.59 -13.93 -10.90
CA GLN A 103 15.76 -13.05 -10.89
C GLN A 103 17.08 -13.84 -10.96
N THR A 104 18.00 -13.38 -11.81
CA THR A 104 19.34 -13.98 -11.96
C THR A 104 20.43 -13.26 -11.16
N ASP A 105 20.12 -12.07 -10.65
CA ASP A 105 21.03 -11.24 -9.86
C ASP A 105 20.70 -11.34 -8.36
N LEU A 106 21.74 -11.21 -7.52
CA LEU A 106 21.60 -11.28 -6.05
C LEU A 106 21.15 -9.95 -5.42
N LYS A 107 21.03 -8.88 -6.22
CA LYS A 107 20.55 -7.55 -5.80
C LYS A 107 19.10 -7.39 -6.17
#